data_AF-A0AAD8X986-F1
#
_entry.id   AF-A0AAD8X986-F1
#
_cell.length_a   1.000
_cell.length_b   1.000
_cell.length_c   1.000
_cell.angle_alpha   90.00
_cell.angle_beta   90.00
_cell.angle_gamma   90.00
#
_symmetry.space_group_name_H-M   'P 1'
#
loop_
_entity.id
_entity.type
_entity.pdbx_description
1 polymer ?
#
loop_
_entity_poly.entity_id
_entity_poly.type
_entity_poly.pdbx_seq_one_letter_code
_entity_poly.pdbx_strand_id
1 'polypeptide(L)'
;MVTEEGEKMEAAAFGFPAEVRPGATRVGWIGIGVMGGAMAGRLLAAGYPVTAYARTPAKAGFLVAAGARLADSPAAVASASDVVFTMVGNPGDVRAVVLDAATGALSGLRPGGVLVDCTSSSPSLAREVAAAARAAGCHAIDAPVSGGDVGARDGALAILAGGEEAVVGWLAPLFAHLGRPTYMGPPGSGQSSKIANQIAVAGAVVGLGESLAFADAAGLDTRQFLGAVSKGAAGSRVMDLFGERVLSRDFATGGAVRYIIKDLGMALEVGDGQEEVNVLPGSALYRQMFSSMVANGDGDLCLQGLITVVERLNGIRKNPQQPARMAAPGSVGLLQVQSFAAAKCRPVAVSRRPVFAVRASVASAATKDAVLRPFRENRALKIISGLQNFDRNNVASVVTAADKGGATHVDIACDQDLVKLALELTNLPICVSSVNPSAFQSAVEAGAQMIEIGNYDSFYEEGIEFSSEQILKLTRETRKMFPDITLSVTVPHTLSLPDQTRLAELLEEEGADIIQTEGGKCSSPTKPGVLGLIEKATPTLAAAYSISRAVSIPVMCASGLSSVTAPMAVTAGAAGVGVGSAINKLNDVVAMIAEVRSIAEALGTSSRNMSEDLRTVHH
;
A
#
# COMPACT_ATOMS: atom_id res chain seq x y z
N MET A 1 -50.09 -11.49 32.88
CA MET A 1 -49.13 -12.15 33.78
C MET A 1 -48.76 -13.48 33.15
N VAL A 2 -47.80 -13.45 32.22
CA VAL A 2 -47.11 -14.67 31.78
C VAL A 2 -46.08 -14.91 32.88
N THR A 3 -46.22 -16.00 33.61
CA THR A 3 -45.33 -16.34 34.73
C THR A 3 -43.96 -16.74 34.19
N GLU A 4 -42.88 -16.53 34.96
CA GLU A 4 -41.51 -17.00 34.63
C GLU A 4 -41.47 -18.51 34.28
N GLU A 5 -42.43 -19.29 34.73
CA GLU A 5 -42.60 -20.71 34.37
C GLU A 5 -43.08 -20.91 32.93
N GLY A 6 -43.87 -19.99 32.37
CA GLY A 6 -44.33 -20.03 30.98
C GLY A 6 -43.21 -19.77 29.98
N GLU A 7 -42.31 -18.82 30.28
CA GLU A 7 -41.09 -18.58 29.46
C GLU A 7 -40.08 -19.73 29.59
N LYS A 8 -39.95 -20.35 30.78
CA LYS A 8 -39.16 -21.59 30.95
C LYS A 8 -39.74 -22.78 30.20
N MET A 9 -41.06 -22.87 30.06
CA MET A 9 -41.73 -23.94 29.30
C MET A 9 -41.54 -23.80 27.78
N GLU A 10 -41.47 -22.58 27.25
CA GLU A 10 -41.22 -22.33 25.83
C GLU A 10 -39.75 -22.58 25.45
N ALA A 11 -38.81 -22.28 26.36
CA ALA A 11 -37.40 -22.66 26.21
C ALA A 11 -37.20 -24.19 26.15
N ALA A 12 -38.05 -24.97 26.83
CA ALA A 12 -38.05 -26.44 26.75
C ALA A 12 -38.55 -26.98 25.40
N ALA A 13 -39.26 -26.18 24.59
CA ALA A 13 -39.82 -26.61 23.31
C ALA A 13 -38.78 -26.72 22.18
N PHE A 14 -37.57 -26.15 22.34
CA PHE A 14 -36.48 -26.21 21.34
C PHE A 14 -35.26 -27.07 21.73
N GLY A 15 -35.26 -27.67 22.92
CA GLY A 15 -34.44 -28.85 23.22
C GLY A 15 -32.91 -28.69 23.13
N PHE A 16 -32.31 -27.65 23.73
CA PHE A 16 -30.87 -27.64 23.97
C PHE A 16 -30.49 -28.62 25.11
N PRO A 17 -29.26 -29.19 25.11
CA PRO A 17 -28.89 -30.30 26.00
C PRO A 17 -28.98 -29.97 27.50
N ALA A 18 -28.88 -31.02 28.33
CA ALA A 18 -28.75 -30.93 29.79
C ALA A 18 -27.65 -29.91 30.22
N GLU A 19 -27.68 -29.51 31.50
CA GLU A 19 -26.73 -28.59 32.12
C GLU A 19 -25.29 -28.74 31.58
N VAL A 20 -24.69 -27.62 31.15
CA VAL A 20 -23.32 -27.58 30.62
C VAL A 20 -22.33 -27.89 31.73
N ARG A 21 -21.64 -29.03 31.66
CA ARG A 21 -20.69 -29.46 32.69
C ARG A 21 -19.53 -30.31 32.15
N PRO A 22 -18.34 -30.23 32.79
CA PRO A 22 -17.21 -31.09 32.46
C PRO A 22 -17.57 -32.57 32.50
N GLY A 23 -16.92 -33.39 31.67
CA GLY A 23 -17.12 -34.84 31.58
C GLY A 23 -18.43 -35.28 30.90
N ALA A 24 -19.40 -34.39 30.67
CA ALA A 24 -20.67 -34.70 30.02
C ALA A 24 -20.88 -33.96 28.70
N THR A 25 -20.66 -32.64 28.66
CA THR A 25 -20.89 -31.84 27.45
C THR A 25 -19.75 -32.03 26.44
N ARG A 26 -20.08 -32.49 25.24
CA ARG A 26 -19.10 -32.75 24.17
C ARG A 26 -18.86 -31.48 23.35
N VAL A 27 -17.60 -31.07 23.28
CA VAL A 27 -17.19 -29.83 22.62
C VAL A 27 -16.52 -30.15 21.28
N GLY A 28 -17.03 -29.57 20.21
CA GLY A 28 -16.41 -29.54 18.90
C GLY A 28 -15.60 -28.26 18.72
N TRP A 29 -14.42 -28.35 18.10
CA TRP A 29 -13.59 -27.18 17.82
C TRP A 29 -13.03 -27.17 16.40
N ILE A 30 -13.45 -26.22 15.58
CA ILE A 30 -13.03 -26.06 14.19
C ILE A 30 -12.11 -24.84 14.09
N GLY A 31 -10.84 -25.08 13.77
CA GLY A 31 -9.84 -24.02 13.62
C GLY A 31 -8.92 -23.88 14.83
N ILE A 32 -7.74 -24.49 14.73
CA ILE A 32 -6.74 -24.59 15.81
C ILE A 32 -5.54 -23.65 15.60
N GLY A 33 -5.79 -22.44 15.09
CA GLY A 33 -4.77 -21.40 14.98
C GLY A 33 -4.28 -20.93 16.36
N VAL A 34 -3.46 -19.88 16.41
CA VAL A 34 -2.89 -19.34 17.67
C VAL A 34 -3.97 -19.14 18.76
N MET A 35 -5.08 -18.49 18.40
CA MET A 35 -6.21 -18.27 19.31
C MET A 35 -6.97 -19.57 19.59
N GLY A 36 -7.44 -20.24 18.52
CA GLY A 36 -8.36 -21.37 18.67
C GLY A 36 -7.74 -22.58 19.38
N GLY A 37 -6.45 -22.83 19.14
CA GLY A 37 -5.69 -23.87 19.84
C GLY A 37 -5.62 -23.63 21.35
N ALA A 38 -5.33 -22.40 21.77
CA ALA A 38 -5.29 -22.03 23.19
C ALA A 38 -6.69 -22.16 23.83
N MET A 39 -7.73 -21.67 23.16
CA MET A 39 -9.11 -21.73 23.66
C MET A 39 -9.61 -23.17 23.80
N ALA A 40 -9.39 -24.02 22.78
CA ALA A 40 -9.74 -25.44 22.82
C ALA A 40 -9.01 -26.17 23.96
N GLY A 41 -7.72 -25.89 24.14
CA GLY A 41 -6.90 -26.46 25.20
C GLY A 41 -7.42 -26.12 26.59
N ARG A 42 -8.00 -24.93 26.78
CA ARG A 42 -8.59 -24.53 28.08
C ARG A 42 -9.86 -25.30 28.40
N LEU A 43 -10.74 -25.50 27.41
CA LEU A 43 -11.93 -26.33 27.61
C LEU A 43 -11.55 -27.79 27.89
N LEU A 44 -10.53 -28.29 27.20
CA LEU A 44 -10.00 -29.63 27.45
C LEU A 44 -9.42 -29.76 28.87
N ALA A 45 -8.61 -28.79 29.31
CA ALA A 45 -8.03 -28.76 30.66
C ALA A 45 -9.11 -28.62 31.77
N ALA A 46 -10.23 -27.97 31.46
CA ALA A 46 -11.40 -27.89 32.34
C ALA A 46 -12.19 -29.21 32.44
N GLY A 47 -11.81 -30.25 31.66
CA GLY A 47 -12.42 -31.57 31.71
C GLY A 47 -13.54 -31.79 30.68
N TYR A 48 -13.71 -30.91 29.70
CA TYR A 48 -14.64 -31.14 28.59
C TYR A 48 -14.00 -32.09 27.55
N PRO A 49 -14.70 -33.14 27.09
CA PRO A 49 -14.23 -33.91 25.94
C PRO A 49 -14.26 -33.06 24.67
N VAL A 50 -13.08 -32.85 24.06
CA VAL A 50 -12.92 -32.02 22.85
C VAL A 50 -12.66 -32.88 21.62
N THR A 51 -13.43 -32.65 20.55
CA THR A 51 -13.16 -33.13 19.19
C THR A 51 -12.79 -31.95 18.31
N ALA A 52 -11.58 -31.93 17.77
CA ALA A 52 -11.05 -30.83 16.99
C ALA A 52 -10.98 -31.17 15.49
N TYR A 53 -11.03 -30.14 14.65
CA TYR A 53 -10.68 -30.19 13.24
C TYR A 53 -9.63 -29.12 12.91
N ALA A 54 -8.65 -29.53 12.10
CA ALA A 54 -7.59 -28.68 11.59
C ALA A 54 -7.44 -28.90 10.09
N ARG A 55 -7.42 -27.80 9.31
CA ARG A 55 -7.11 -27.87 7.87
C ARG A 55 -5.75 -28.52 7.60
N THR A 56 -4.81 -28.34 8.52
CA THR A 56 -3.50 -29.03 8.52
C THR A 56 -3.41 -29.91 9.76
N PRO A 57 -3.81 -31.20 9.67
CA PRO A 57 -3.86 -32.13 10.80
C PRO A 57 -2.56 -32.20 11.62
N ALA A 58 -1.40 -32.12 10.96
CA ALA A 58 -0.09 -32.16 11.60
C ALA A 58 0.13 -31.04 12.65
N LYS A 59 -0.62 -29.93 12.59
CA LYS A 59 -0.54 -28.84 13.57
C LYS A 59 -1.32 -29.13 14.87
N ALA A 60 -2.14 -30.18 14.91
CA ALA A 60 -2.97 -30.52 16.07
C ALA A 60 -2.25 -31.32 17.16
N GLY A 61 -0.97 -31.66 16.98
CA GLY A 61 -0.24 -32.58 17.85
C GLY A 61 -0.30 -32.20 19.34
N PHE A 62 -0.23 -30.91 19.67
CA PHE A 62 -0.30 -30.44 21.06
C PHE A 62 -1.69 -30.66 21.71
N LEU A 63 -2.77 -30.50 20.95
CA LEU A 63 -4.13 -30.77 21.45
C LEU A 63 -4.40 -32.26 21.59
N VAL A 64 -3.92 -33.06 20.62
CA VAL A 64 -4.04 -34.52 20.68
C VAL A 64 -3.27 -35.07 21.88
N ALA A 65 -2.04 -34.58 22.10
CA ALA A 65 -1.24 -34.93 23.28
C ALA A 65 -1.92 -34.54 24.60
N ALA A 66 -2.72 -33.47 24.60
CA ALA A 66 -3.52 -33.04 25.75
C ALA A 66 -4.83 -33.82 25.93
N GLY A 67 -5.19 -34.71 25.01
CA GLY A 67 -6.37 -35.58 25.09
C GLY A 67 -7.53 -35.24 24.14
N ALA A 68 -7.36 -34.28 23.23
CA ALA A 68 -8.37 -33.99 22.21
C ALA A 68 -8.43 -35.11 21.15
N ARG A 69 -9.62 -35.40 20.64
CA ARG A 69 -9.81 -36.23 19.44
C ARG A 69 -9.68 -35.37 18.19
N LEU A 70 -9.13 -35.91 17.12
CA LEU A 70 -9.08 -35.24 15.82
C LEU A 70 -10.10 -35.90 14.88
N ALA A 71 -10.87 -35.09 14.16
CA ALA A 71 -11.82 -35.54 13.14
C ALA A 71 -11.41 -35.05 11.75
N ASP A 72 -11.89 -35.74 10.72
CA ASP A 72 -11.47 -35.51 9.32
C ASP A 72 -12.27 -34.42 8.59
N SER A 73 -13.38 -33.96 9.18
CA SER A 73 -14.21 -32.89 8.61
C SER A 73 -14.96 -32.08 9.69
N PRO A 74 -15.39 -30.84 9.38
CA PRO A 74 -16.29 -30.08 10.24
C PRO A 74 -17.60 -30.81 10.59
N ALA A 75 -18.22 -31.47 9.61
CA ALA A 75 -19.40 -32.31 9.85
C ALA A 75 -19.13 -33.46 10.85
N ALA A 76 -17.97 -34.12 10.73
CA ALA A 76 -17.57 -35.17 11.67
C ALA A 76 -17.38 -34.64 13.09
N VAL A 77 -16.75 -33.46 13.25
CA VAL A 77 -16.67 -32.76 14.55
C VAL A 77 -18.07 -32.55 15.12
N ALA A 78 -18.99 -32.01 14.33
CA ALA A 78 -20.34 -31.68 14.79
C ALA A 78 -21.14 -32.92 15.20
N SER A 79 -21.05 -34.02 14.44
CA SER A 79 -21.75 -35.27 14.75
C SER A 79 -21.36 -35.89 16.11
N ALA A 80 -20.15 -35.60 16.58
CA ALA A 80 -19.59 -36.06 17.83
C ALA A 80 -19.78 -35.08 19.00
N SER A 81 -20.40 -33.92 18.76
CA SER A 81 -20.43 -32.79 19.70
C SER A 81 -21.84 -32.31 20.02
N ASP A 82 -21.98 -31.63 21.15
CA ASP A 82 -23.21 -30.94 21.58
C ASP A 82 -23.10 -29.43 21.29
N VAL A 83 -21.90 -28.87 21.50
CA VAL A 83 -21.55 -27.48 21.21
C VAL A 83 -20.34 -27.45 20.29
N VAL A 84 -20.41 -26.73 19.17
CA VAL A 84 -19.33 -26.65 18.18
C VAL A 84 -18.86 -25.21 18.02
N PHE A 85 -17.58 -24.97 18.33
CA PHE A 85 -16.94 -23.68 18.17
C PHE A 85 -16.22 -23.57 16.82
N THR A 86 -16.26 -22.39 16.21
CA THR A 86 -15.42 -22.02 15.05
C THR A 86 -14.48 -20.86 15.38
N MET A 87 -13.21 -20.98 14.97
CA MET A 87 -12.20 -19.92 15.10
C MET A 87 -11.25 -19.93 13.90
N VAL A 88 -11.71 -19.37 12.77
CA VAL A 88 -11.04 -19.45 11.47
C VAL A 88 -10.59 -18.07 10.95
N GLY A 89 -10.08 -17.98 9.72
CA GLY A 89 -9.44 -16.76 9.21
C GLY A 89 -10.43 -15.66 8.81
N ASN A 90 -11.39 -16.04 7.96
CA ASN A 90 -12.17 -15.09 7.17
C ASN A 90 -13.67 -15.46 7.17
N PRO A 91 -14.59 -14.53 6.86
CA PRO A 91 -16.02 -14.84 6.68
C PRO A 91 -16.29 -15.98 5.69
N GLY A 92 -15.54 -16.04 4.58
CA GLY A 92 -15.66 -17.14 3.61
C GLY A 92 -15.28 -18.50 4.19
N ASP A 93 -14.29 -18.55 5.09
CA ASP A 93 -13.94 -19.80 5.79
C ASP A 93 -15.05 -20.23 6.75
N VAL A 94 -15.66 -19.27 7.48
CA VAL A 94 -16.80 -19.55 8.39
C VAL A 94 -17.93 -20.16 7.59
N ARG A 95 -18.30 -19.53 6.47
CA ARG A 95 -19.37 -20.03 5.59
C ARG A 95 -19.08 -21.46 5.12
N ALA A 96 -17.86 -21.73 4.67
CA ALA A 96 -17.47 -23.06 4.18
C ALA A 96 -17.51 -24.12 5.29
N VAL A 97 -16.95 -23.83 6.48
CA VAL A 97 -16.88 -24.84 7.55
C VAL A 97 -18.20 -25.01 8.30
N VAL A 98 -19.14 -24.08 8.19
CA VAL A 98 -20.44 -24.14 8.87
C VAL A 98 -21.56 -24.58 7.93
N LEU A 99 -21.71 -23.91 6.77
CA LEU A 99 -22.89 -23.99 5.91
C LEU A 99 -22.73 -24.88 4.67
N ASP A 100 -21.52 -25.41 4.40
CA ASP A 100 -21.36 -26.35 3.29
C ASP A 100 -22.27 -27.57 3.48
N ALA A 101 -23.07 -27.88 2.46
CA ALA A 101 -24.14 -28.88 2.58
C ALA A 101 -23.62 -30.30 2.84
N ALA A 102 -22.43 -30.64 2.34
CA ALA A 102 -21.87 -31.98 2.44
C ALA A 102 -20.90 -32.13 3.61
N THR A 103 -20.14 -31.08 3.93
CA THR A 103 -18.97 -31.15 4.82
C THR A 103 -19.00 -30.14 5.96
N GLY A 104 -19.94 -29.19 5.95
CA GLY A 104 -20.09 -28.16 6.96
C GLY A 104 -20.55 -28.70 8.31
N ALA A 105 -20.24 -27.98 9.38
CA ALA A 105 -20.59 -28.36 10.74
C ALA A 105 -22.11 -28.50 10.93
N LEU A 106 -22.91 -27.63 10.29
CA LEU A 106 -24.36 -27.65 10.46
C LEU A 106 -24.99 -28.94 9.94
N SER A 107 -24.46 -29.56 8.88
CA SER A 107 -25.01 -30.81 8.32
C SER A 107 -24.75 -32.03 9.21
N GLY A 108 -23.72 -31.98 10.07
CA GLY A 108 -23.41 -33.02 11.04
C GLY A 108 -24.00 -32.78 12.42
N LEU A 109 -24.51 -31.58 12.71
CA LEU A 109 -24.99 -31.22 14.04
C LEU A 109 -26.37 -31.83 14.30
N ARG A 110 -26.55 -32.38 15.50
CA ARG A 110 -27.81 -33.00 15.92
C ARG A 110 -28.82 -31.91 16.28
N PRO A 111 -30.14 -32.12 16.07
CA PRO A 111 -31.16 -31.21 16.59
C PRO A 111 -30.95 -30.90 18.07
N GLY A 112 -31.11 -29.64 18.45
CA GLY A 112 -30.78 -29.10 19.77
C GLY A 112 -29.31 -28.67 19.95
N GLY A 113 -28.42 -29.02 19.01
CA GLY A 113 -27.00 -28.66 19.07
C GLY A 113 -26.76 -27.14 18.89
N VAL A 114 -25.62 -26.66 19.38
CA VAL A 114 -25.28 -25.23 19.38
C VAL A 114 -23.99 -24.97 18.60
N LEU A 115 -24.06 -24.07 17.60
CA LEU A 115 -22.90 -23.49 16.92
C LEU A 115 -22.47 -22.21 17.62
N VAL A 116 -21.17 -22.02 17.82
CA VAL A 116 -20.61 -20.80 18.41
C VAL A 116 -19.47 -20.28 17.53
N ASP A 117 -19.69 -19.20 16.80
CA ASP A 117 -18.64 -18.60 15.97
C ASP A 117 -17.85 -17.54 16.73
N CYS A 118 -16.61 -17.88 17.11
CA CYS A 118 -15.68 -16.94 17.74
C CYS A 118 -14.84 -16.16 16.73
N THR A 119 -15.00 -16.43 15.43
CA THR A 119 -14.31 -15.72 14.36
C THR A 119 -14.82 -14.29 14.27
N SER A 120 -13.94 -13.32 13.98
CA SER A 120 -14.40 -11.99 13.54
C SER A 120 -14.88 -12.08 12.09
N SER A 121 -16.18 -11.90 11.89
CA SER A 121 -16.92 -12.15 10.64
C SER A 121 -17.94 -11.04 10.37
N SER A 122 -18.74 -11.15 9.29
CA SER A 122 -19.76 -10.14 8.97
C SER A 122 -21.06 -10.37 9.76
N PRO A 123 -21.77 -9.29 10.17
CA PRO A 123 -23.08 -9.42 10.82
C PRO A 123 -24.12 -10.11 9.94
N SER A 124 -24.06 -9.91 8.62
CA SER A 124 -24.95 -10.56 7.66
C SER A 124 -24.77 -12.08 7.64
N LEU A 125 -23.52 -12.57 7.66
CA LEU A 125 -23.24 -14.00 7.70
C LEU A 125 -23.66 -14.62 9.05
N ALA A 126 -23.48 -13.91 10.16
CA ALA A 126 -23.97 -14.39 11.46
C ALA A 126 -25.50 -14.59 11.47
N ARG A 127 -26.25 -13.65 10.86
CA ARG A 127 -27.71 -13.78 10.69
C ARG A 127 -28.09 -14.96 9.80
N GLU A 128 -27.36 -15.16 8.70
CA GLU A 128 -27.55 -16.31 7.80
C GLU A 128 -27.31 -17.65 8.53
N VAL A 129 -26.21 -17.75 9.27
CA VAL A 129 -25.89 -18.96 10.06
C VAL A 129 -26.96 -19.23 11.10
N ALA A 130 -27.45 -18.20 11.81
CA ALA A 130 -28.52 -18.35 12.77
C ALA A 130 -29.84 -18.83 12.13
N ALA A 131 -30.21 -18.28 10.98
CA ALA A 131 -31.39 -18.73 10.24
C ALA A 131 -31.27 -20.18 9.76
N ALA A 132 -30.11 -20.56 9.21
CA ALA A 132 -29.84 -21.92 8.77
C ALA A 132 -29.83 -22.91 9.94
N ALA A 133 -29.21 -22.56 11.07
CA ALA A 133 -29.22 -23.37 12.28
C ALA A 133 -30.64 -23.59 12.78
N ARG A 134 -31.46 -22.53 12.82
CA ARG A 134 -32.86 -22.63 13.25
C ARG A 134 -33.68 -23.55 12.34
N ALA A 135 -33.49 -23.47 11.03
CA ALA A 135 -34.15 -24.35 10.06
C ALA A 135 -33.77 -25.83 10.25
N ALA A 136 -32.56 -26.11 10.75
CA ALA A 136 -32.09 -27.44 11.09
C ALA A 136 -32.45 -27.88 12.53
N GLY A 137 -33.26 -27.10 13.27
CA GLY A 137 -33.59 -27.38 14.67
C GLY A 137 -32.40 -27.24 15.62
N CYS A 138 -31.43 -26.39 15.27
CA CYS A 138 -30.22 -26.09 16.04
C CYS A 138 -30.18 -24.61 16.44
N HIS A 139 -29.19 -24.23 17.26
CA HIS A 139 -28.94 -22.84 17.66
C HIS A 139 -27.59 -22.35 17.15
N ALA A 140 -27.45 -21.04 16.94
CA ALA A 140 -26.16 -20.42 16.62
C ALA A 140 -25.96 -19.11 17.38
N ILE A 141 -24.75 -18.93 17.90
CA ILE A 141 -24.28 -17.75 18.62
C ILE A 141 -23.06 -17.18 17.89
N ASP A 142 -23.09 -15.91 17.50
CA ASP A 142 -21.89 -15.20 17.09
C ASP A 142 -21.20 -14.61 18.32
N ALA A 143 -20.03 -15.14 18.69
CA ALA A 143 -19.30 -14.79 19.91
C ALA A 143 -17.84 -14.38 19.62
N PRO A 144 -17.59 -13.39 18.75
CA PRO A 144 -16.23 -12.91 18.50
C PRO A 144 -15.57 -12.38 19.77
N VAL A 145 -14.23 -12.50 19.83
CA VAL A 145 -13.46 -12.24 21.04
C VAL A 145 -12.48 -11.06 20.90
N SER A 146 -12.12 -10.45 22.03
CA SER A 146 -11.09 -9.41 22.15
C SER A 146 -10.16 -9.71 23.33
N GLY A 147 -8.86 -9.43 23.19
CA GLY A 147 -7.84 -9.72 24.23
C GLY A 147 -6.56 -10.39 23.71
N GLY A 148 -6.55 -10.81 22.44
CA GLY A 148 -5.35 -11.36 21.80
C GLY A 148 -4.96 -12.76 22.31
N ASP A 149 -3.79 -13.21 21.87
CA ASP A 149 -3.24 -14.54 22.16
C ASP A 149 -2.95 -14.75 23.66
N VAL A 150 -2.54 -13.68 24.36
CA VAL A 150 -2.36 -13.70 25.83
C VAL A 150 -3.71 -13.92 26.51
N GLY A 151 -4.74 -13.14 26.15
CA GLY A 151 -6.07 -13.32 26.71
C GLY A 151 -6.64 -14.71 26.44
N ALA A 152 -6.37 -15.30 25.27
CA ALA A 152 -6.80 -16.65 24.94
C ALA A 152 -6.10 -17.73 25.79
N ARG A 153 -4.80 -17.57 26.05
CA ARG A 153 -4.04 -18.48 26.92
C ARG A 153 -4.48 -18.38 28.38
N ASP A 154 -4.74 -17.16 28.85
CA ASP A 154 -5.07 -16.89 30.25
C ASP A 154 -6.56 -17.09 30.56
N GLY A 155 -7.41 -17.18 29.54
CA GLY A 155 -8.88 -17.25 29.69
C GLY A 155 -9.48 -15.95 30.17
N ALA A 156 -8.94 -14.84 29.67
CA ALA A 156 -9.31 -13.49 30.06
C ALA A 156 -9.86 -12.69 28.87
N LEU A 157 -10.41 -13.37 27.86
CA LEU A 157 -10.99 -12.71 26.68
C LEU A 157 -12.26 -11.94 27.04
N ALA A 158 -12.51 -10.84 26.36
CA ALA A 158 -13.87 -10.30 26.25
C ALA A 158 -14.59 -11.06 25.13
N ILE A 159 -15.74 -11.66 25.43
CA ILE A 159 -16.54 -12.45 24.49
C ILE A 159 -17.83 -11.68 24.22
N LEU A 160 -18.05 -11.27 22.97
CA LEU A 160 -19.16 -10.40 22.56
C LEU A 160 -20.23 -11.28 21.91
N ALA A 161 -21.21 -11.75 22.68
CA ALA A 161 -22.14 -12.79 22.23
C ALA A 161 -23.46 -12.23 21.70
N GLY A 162 -23.73 -12.44 20.41
CA GLY A 162 -25.01 -12.21 19.74
C GLY A 162 -25.77 -13.51 19.48
N GLY A 163 -27.10 -13.46 19.60
CA GLY A 163 -27.97 -14.61 19.41
C GLY A 163 -29.17 -14.62 20.35
N GLU A 164 -29.64 -15.82 20.68
CA GLU A 164 -30.71 -16.04 21.66
C GLU A 164 -30.14 -15.92 23.09
N GLU A 165 -30.68 -15.00 23.90
CA GLU A 165 -30.16 -14.69 25.24
C GLU A 165 -30.11 -15.93 26.15
N ALA A 166 -31.15 -16.76 26.13
CA ALA A 166 -31.21 -18.00 26.89
C ALA A 166 -30.07 -18.97 26.56
N VAL A 167 -29.71 -19.08 25.27
CA VAL A 167 -28.61 -19.95 24.81
C VAL A 167 -27.26 -19.36 25.22
N VAL A 168 -27.08 -18.04 25.14
CA VAL A 168 -25.87 -17.36 25.64
C VAL A 168 -25.70 -17.59 27.15
N GLY A 169 -26.78 -17.49 27.92
CA GLY A 169 -26.78 -17.81 29.35
C GLY A 169 -26.45 -19.28 29.63
N TRP A 170 -27.00 -20.21 28.85
CA TRP A 170 -26.71 -21.64 28.96
C TRP A 170 -25.24 -21.98 28.67
N LEU A 171 -24.59 -21.27 27.74
CA LEU A 171 -23.16 -21.42 27.41
C LEU A 171 -22.21 -20.84 28.47
N ALA A 172 -22.70 -20.14 29.49
CA ALA A 172 -21.87 -19.44 30.47
C ALA A 172 -20.78 -20.33 31.13
N PRO A 173 -21.02 -21.61 31.49
CA PRO A 173 -19.98 -22.46 32.06
C PRO A 173 -18.80 -22.70 31.10
N LEU A 174 -19.06 -22.85 29.79
CA LEU A 174 -17.99 -22.96 28.78
C LEU A 174 -17.28 -21.62 28.61
N PHE A 175 -18.02 -20.52 28.50
CA PHE A 175 -17.44 -19.18 28.32
C PHE A 175 -16.58 -18.76 29.51
N ALA A 176 -16.94 -19.13 30.75
CA ALA A 176 -16.18 -18.81 31.95
C ALA A 176 -14.73 -19.35 31.93
N HIS A 177 -14.47 -20.42 31.17
CA HIS A 177 -13.11 -20.91 30.96
C HIS A 177 -12.33 -20.10 29.92
N LEU A 178 -13.01 -19.42 29.00
CA LEU A 178 -12.42 -18.67 27.89
C LEU A 178 -12.26 -17.17 28.20
N GLY A 179 -13.15 -16.62 29.01
CA GLY A 179 -13.20 -15.19 29.29
C GLY A 179 -14.52 -14.73 29.90
N ARG A 180 -14.81 -13.44 29.72
CA ARG A 180 -16.05 -12.80 30.19
C ARG A 180 -17.04 -12.65 29.03
N PRO A 181 -18.15 -13.41 29.03
CA PRO A 181 -19.23 -13.21 28.06
C PRO A 181 -20.08 -11.98 28.41
N THR A 182 -20.44 -11.24 27.37
CA THR A 182 -21.44 -10.15 27.42
C THR A 182 -22.46 -10.40 26.32
N TYR A 183 -23.75 -10.43 26.67
CA TYR A 183 -24.82 -10.48 25.69
C TYR A 183 -24.95 -9.14 24.95
N MET A 184 -24.94 -9.18 23.63
CA MET A 184 -24.97 -8.01 22.75
C MET A 184 -26.29 -7.83 22.01
N GLY A 185 -27.22 -8.78 22.13
CA GLY A 185 -28.51 -8.75 21.44
C GLY A 185 -28.66 -9.88 20.41
N PRO A 186 -29.54 -9.72 19.41
CA PRO A 186 -29.90 -10.77 18.46
C PRO A 186 -28.74 -11.18 17.53
N PRO A 187 -28.90 -12.22 16.69
CA PRO A 187 -27.87 -12.67 15.76
C PRO A 187 -27.23 -11.54 14.95
N GLY A 188 -25.89 -11.52 14.91
CA GLY A 188 -25.07 -10.50 14.26
C GLY A 188 -24.64 -9.36 15.18
N SER A 189 -25.26 -9.17 16.35
CA SER A 189 -24.87 -8.12 17.30
C SER A 189 -23.48 -8.32 17.89
N GLY A 190 -23.02 -9.56 18.05
CA GLY A 190 -21.66 -9.87 18.49
C GLY A 190 -20.63 -9.41 17.45
N GLN A 191 -20.86 -9.73 16.17
CA GLN A 191 -20.01 -9.27 15.07
C GLN A 191 -20.01 -7.75 14.91
N SER A 192 -21.18 -7.09 14.97
CA SER A 192 -21.27 -5.62 14.94
C SER A 192 -20.49 -4.99 16.10
N SER A 193 -20.60 -5.56 17.30
CA SER A 193 -19.85 -5.11 18.48
C SER A 193 -18.34 -5.29 18.30
N LYS A 194 -17.91 -6.40 17.67
CA LYS A 194 -16.51 -6.63 17.36
C LYS A 194 -15.97 -5.63 16.36
N ILE A 195 -16.71 -5.32 15.30
CA ILE A 195 -16.34 -4.31 14.31
C ILE A 195 -16.18 -2.94 15.00
N ALA A 196 -17.15 -2.52 15.82
CA ALA A 196 -17.07 -1.28 16.59
C ALA A 196 -15.83 -1.25 17.52
N ASN A 197 -15.53 -2.36 18.19
CA ASN A 197 -14.30 -2.49 18.99
C ASN A 197 -13.04 -2.30 18.13
N GLN A 198 -12.98 -2.87 16.92
CA GLN A 198 -11.81 -2.78 16.06
C GLN A 198 -11.61 -1.37 15.48
N ILE A 199 -12.69 -0.60 15.26
CA ILE A 199 -12.61 0.83 14.93
C ILE A 199 -11.92 1.60 16.06
N ALA A 200 -12.33 1.36 17.32
CA ALA A 200 -11.74 2.01 18.48
C ALA A 200 -10.26 1.63 18.68
N VAL A 201 -9.92 0.35 18.51
CA VAL A 201 -8.53 -0.14 18.55
C VAL A 201 -7.68 0.52 17.46
N ALA A 202 -8.17 0.59 16.22
CA ALA A 202 -7.46 1.22 15.11
C ALA A 202 -7.13 2.69 15.41
N GLY A 203 -8.12 3.47 15.86
CA GLY A 203 -7.92 4.87 16.22
C GLY A 203 -6.91 5.06 17.36
N ALA A 204 -6.96 4.21 18.39
CA ALA A 204 -6.01 4.28 19.50
C ALA A 204 -4.57 3.93 19.07
N VAL A 205 -4.39 2.98 18.15
CA VAL A 205 -3.06 2.61 17.62
C VAL A 205 -2.50 3.74 16.74
N VAL A 206 -3.33 4.35 15.90
CA VAL A 206 -2.97 5.54 15.10
C VAL A 206 -2.54 6.69 16.02
N GLY A 207 -3.37 7.01 17.01
CA GLY A 207 -3.06 8.08 17.98
C GLY A 207 -1.77 7.81 18.78
N LEU A 208 -1.50 6.56 19.14
CA LEU A 208 -0.23 6.17 19.77
C LEU A 208 0.96 6.44 18.82
N GLY A 209 0.87 6.01 17.57
CA GLY A 209 1.92 6.22 16.57
C GLY A 209 2.20 7.70 16.30
N GLU A 210 1.15 8.49 16.07
CA GLU A 210 1.25 9.93 15.82
C GLU A 210 1.78 10.70 17.03
N SER A 211 1.26 10.42 18.24
CA SER A 211 1.72 11.11 19.45
C SER A 211 3.19 10.85 19.76
N LEU A 212 3.67 9.61 19.57
CA LEU A 212 5.08 9.27 19.76
C LEU A 212 5.99 9.87 18.69
N ALA A 213 5.55 9.86 17.42
CA ALA A 213 6.30 10.50 16.34
C ALA A 213 6.41 12.01 16.55
N PHE A 214 5.33 12.67 16.99
CA PHE A 214 5.35 14.09 17.32
C PHE A 214 6.23 14.39 18.54
N ALA A 215 6.13 13.60 19.62
CA ALA A 215 6.96 13.77 20.80
C ALA A 215 8.46 13.67 20.47
N ASP A 216 8.85 12.71 19.62
CA ASP A 216 10.22 12.56 19.11
C ASP A 216 10.65 13.80 18.30
N ALA A 217 9.81 14.26 17.35
CA ALA A 217 10.09 15.45 16.55
C ALA A 217 10.20 16.74 17.38
N ALA A 218 9.46 16.84 18.49
CA ALA A 218 9.54 17.93 19.45
C ALA A 218 10.76 17.84 20.40
N GLY A 219 11.58 16.80 20.29
CA GLY A 219 12.76 16.59 21.13
C GLY A 219 12.45 16.12 22.55
N LEU A 220 11.27 15.54 22.79
CA LEU A 220 10.90 14.98 24.09
C LEU A 220 11.55 13.60 24.28
N ASP A 221 11.84 13.24 25.53
CA ASP A 221 12.08 11.85 25.89
C ASP A 221 10.75 11.08 25.75
N THR A 222 10.63 10.30 24.68
CA THR A 222 9.41 9.57 24.32
C THR A 222 9.00 8.52 25.36
N ARG A 223 9.96 7.97 26.14
CA ARG A 223 9.69 7.03 27.23
C ARG A 223 9.15 7.76 28.45
N GLN A 224 9.76 8.88 28.82
CA GLN A 224 9.25 9.73 29.90
C GLN A 224 7.86 10.29 29.56
N PHE A 225 7.66 10.74 28.32
CA PHE A 225 6.38 11.19 27.80
C PHE A 225 5.31 10.09 27.91
N LEU A 226 5.59 8.89 27.38
CA LEU A 226 4.66 7.75 27.44
C LEU A 226 4.27 7.44 28.90
N GLY A 227 5.24 7.40 29.82
CA GLY A 227 5.00 7.15 31.23
C GLY A 227 4.17 8.24 31.93
N ALA A 228 4.27 9.48 31.49
CA ALA A 228 3.50 10.60 32.02
C ALA A 228 2.05 10.60 31.55
N VAL A 229 1.79 10.25 30.28
CA VAL A 229 0.46 10.35 29.68
C VAL A 229 -0.39 9.08 29.78
N SER A 230 0.23 7.91 29.94
CA SER A 230 -0.49 6.61 29.89
C SER A 230 -1.52 6.42 31.02
N LYS A 231 -1.41 7.18 32.11
CA LYS A 231 -2.36 7.16 33.23
C LYS A 231 -3.33 8.36 33.23
N GLY A 232 -3.17 9.30 32.30
CA GLY A 232 -4.02 10.48 32.15
C GLY A 232 -5.18 10.24 31.19
N ALA A 233 -5.79 11.33 30.69
CA ALA A 233 -6.91 11.25 29.75
C ALA A 233 -6.57 10.58 28.40
N ALA A 234 -5.29 10.60 28.01
CA ALA A 234 -4.81 9.88 26.82
C ALA A 234 -4.61 8.38 27.06
N GLY A 235 -4.61 7.95 28.33
CA GLY A 235 -4.37 6.58 28.75
C GLY A 235 -5.35 5.61 28.10
N SER A 236 -4.81 4.51 27.56
CA SER A 236 -5.61 3.45 26.96
C SER A 236 -4.93 2.10 27.08
N ARG A 237 -5.72 1.03 26.97
CA ARG A 237 -5.19 -0.34 26.94
C ARG A 237 -4.20 -0.56 25.80
N VAL A 238 -4.36 0.15 24.68
CA VAL A 238 -3.42 0.13 23.55
C VAL A 238 -2.07 0.72 23.95
N MET A 239 -2.04 1.84 24.69
CA MET A 239 -0.78 2.40 25.20
C MET A 239 -0.08 1.45 26.16
N ASP A 240 -0.82 0.82 27.09
CA ASP A 240 -0.25 -0.13 28.04
C ASP A 240 0.37 -1.35 27.35
N LEU A 241 -0.27 -1.85 26.30
CA LEU A 241 0.16 -3.04 25.59
C LEU A 241 1.28 -2.77 24.58
N PHE A 242 1.20 -1.64 23.88
CA PHE A 242 2.02 -1.39 22.69
C PHE A 242 3.00 -0.24 22.85
N GLY A 243 2.79 0.70 23.77
CA GLY A 243 3.65 1.89 23.89
C GLY A 243 5.13 1.54 24.05
N GLU A 244 5.45 0.67 25.02
CA GLU A 244 6.84 0.23 25.23
C GLU A 244 7.38 -0.58 24.05
N ARG A 245 6.53 -1.40 23.41
CA ARG A 245 6.90 -2.19 22.22
C ARG A 245 7.22 -1.30 21.03
N VAL A 246 6.49 -0.18 20.87
CA VAL A 246 6.79 0.84 19.87
C VAL A 246 8.17 1.45 20.11
N LEU A 247 8.45 1.86 21.35
CA LEU A 247 9.74 2.47 21.72
C LEU A 247 10.93 1.52 21.57
N SER A 248 10.73 0.23 21.85
CA SER A 248 11.73 -0.82 21.71
C SER A 248 11.79 -1.45 20.31
N ARG A 249 10.91 -1.04 19.38
CA ARG A 249 10.79 -1.57 18.02
C ARG A 249 10.43 -3.07 17.97
N ASP A 250 9.73 -3.58 19.00
CA ASP A 250 9.14 -4.92 18.99
C ASP A 250 7.81 -4.90 18.24
N PHE A 251 7.86 -5.21 16.96
CA PHE A 251 6.70 -5.30 16.08
C PHE A 251 6.27 -6.73 15.76
N ALA A 252 6.98 -7.73 16.31
CA ALA A 252 6.73 -9.14 16.03
C ALA A 252 5.62 -9.72 16.92
N THR A 253 5.42 -9.14 18.11
CA THR A 253 4.50 -9.69 19.12
C THR A 253 3.22 -8.86 19.21
N GLY A 254 2.09 -9.39 18.70
CA GLY A 254 0.80 -8.70 18.75
C GLY A 254 -0.24 -9.20 17.76
N GLY A 255 -1.24 -8.35 17.49
CA GLY A 255 -2.28 -8.63 16.50
C GLY A 255 -1.78 -8.39 15.08
N ALA A 256 -1.89 -9.39 14.21
CA ALA A 256 -1.45 -9.25 12.82
C ALA A 256 -2.29 -8.21 12.05
N VAL A 257 -1.61 -7.37 11.25
CA VAL A 257 -2.21 -6.25 10.51
C VAL A 257 -3.33 -6.70 9.56
N ARG A 258 -3.20 -7.86 8.93
CA ARG A 258 -4.24 -8.40 8.02
C ARG A 258 -5.63 -8.51 8.68
N TYR A 259 -5.71 -8.75 9.99
CA TYR A 259 -7.00 -8.90 10.67
C TYR A 259 -7.68 -7.54 10.87
N ILE A 260 -6.94 -6.50 11.24
CA ILE A 260 -7.55 -5.17 11.39
C ILE A 260 -7.95 -4.58 10.04
N ILE A 261 -7.20 -4.84 8.97
CA ILE A 261 -7.59 -4.46 7.60
C ILE A 261 -8.92 -5.11 7.22
N LYS A 262 -9.08 -6.41 7.53
CA LYS A 262 -10.32 -7.15 7.28
C LYS A 262 -11.49 -6.55 8.08
N ASP A 263 -11.30 -6.34 9.39
CA ASP A 263 -12.38 -5.84 10.26
C ASP A 263 -12.81 -4.41 9.88
N LEU A 264 -11.86 -3.53 9.57
CA LEU A 264 -12.15 -2.19 9.04
C LEU A 264 -12.76 -2.24 7.63
N GLY A 265 -12.39 -3.24 6.83
CA GLY A 265 -13.02 -3.50 5.53
C GLY A 265 -14.52 -3.77 5.69
N MET A 266 -14.89 -4.70 6.57
CA MET A 266 -16.29 -5.02 6.87
C MET A 266 -17.05 -3.81 7.44
N ALA A 267 -16.38 -2.92 8.19
CA ALA A 267 -16.99 -1.67 8.67
C ALA A 267 -17.35 -0.67 7.56
N LEU A 268 -16.61 -0.71 6.44
CA LEU A 268 -16.68 0.23 5.34
C LEU A 268 -17.43 -0.32 4.12
N GLU A 269 -17.85 -1.60 4.17
CA GLU A 269 -18.71 -2.18 3.16
C GLU A 269 -20.08 -1.47 3.17
N VAL A 270 -20.42 -0.86 2.04
CA VAL A 270 -21.75 -0.30 1.81
C VAL A 270 -22.57 -1.40 1.15
N GLY A 271 -23.64 -1.85 1.81
CA GLY A 271 -24.54 -2.86 1.25
C GLY A 271 -25.36 -2.32 0.06
N ASP A 272 -25.83 -3.23 -0.78
CA ASP A 272 -26.62 -2.91 -1.99
C ASP A 272 -28.09 -2.50 -1.71
N GLY A 273 -28.46 -2.27 -0.44
CA GLY A 273 -29.83 -2.03 0.03
C GLY A 273 -29.97 -0.76 0.88
N GLN A 274 -31.20 -0.27 1.01
CA GLN A 274 -31.61 0.98 1.69
C GLN A 274 -31.38 0.99 3.23
N GLU A 275 -30.19 0.64 3.70
CA GLU A 275 -29.76 0.91 5.08
C GLU A 275 -29.12 2.32 5.16
N GLU A 276 -29.27 2.97 6.32
CA GLU A 276 -28.57 4.24 6.60
C GLU A 276 -27.06 4.04 6.50
N VAL A 277 -26.42 4.77 5.60
CA VAL A 277 -24.98 4.69 5.39
C VAL A 277 -24.26 5.32 6.57
N ASN A 278 -23.54 4.49 7.35
CA ASN A 278 -22.66 4.98 8.40
C ASN A 278 -21.36 5.55 7.81
N VAL A 279 -21.21 6.87 7.88
CA VAL A 279 -20.00 7.55 7.39
C VAL A 279 -18.91 7.48 8.45
N LEU A 280 -17.86 6.69 8.19
CA LEU A 280 -16.76 6.41 9.11
C LEU A 280 -15.41 6.93 8.58
N PRO A 281 -15.18 8.27 8.57
CA PRO A 281 -14.01 8.87 7.93
C PRO A 281 -12.69 8.42 8.57
N GLY A 282 -12.67 8.29 9.90
CA GLY A 282 -11.52 7.76 10.64
C GLY A 282 -11.20 6.33 10.20
N SER A 283 -12.19 5.43 10.18
CA SER A 283 -12.00 4.04 9.75
C SER A 283 -11.47 3.93 8.32
N ALA A 284 -11.94 4.78 7.40
CA ALA A 284 -11.44 4.84 6.03
C ALA A 284 -9.95 5.19 5.99
N LEU A 285 -9.54 6.24 6.73
CA LEU A 285 -8.14 6.63 6.87
C LEU A 285 -7.29 5.52 7.52
N TYR A 286 -7.74 4.99 8.66
CA TYR A 286 -7.01 3.96 9.41
C TYR A 286 -6.76 2.73 8.54
N ARG A 287 -7.77 2.30 7.76
CA ARG A 287 -7.63 1.19 6.83
C ARG A 287 -6.55 1.47 5.78
N GLN A 288 -6.50 2.68 5.21
CA GLN A 288 -5.44 3.05 4.27
C GLN A 288 -4.06 3.03 4.92
N MET A 289 -3.93 3.49 6.17
CA MET A 289 -2.65 3.45 6.88
C MET A 289 -2.19 2.00 7.08
N PHE A 290 -3.05 1.10 7.58
CA PHE A 290 -2.71 -0.32 7.73
C PHE A 290 -2.46 -1.02 6.38
N SER A 291 -3.23 -0.72 5.35
CA SER A 291 -2.98 -1.22 3.98
C SER A 291 -1.63 -0.76 3.44
N SER A 292 -1.20 0.46 3.78
CA SER A 292 0.12 0.95 3.39
C SER A 292 1.27 0.19 4.06
N MET A 293 1.07 -0.38 5.27
CA MET A 293 2.06 -1.30 5.85
C MET A 293 2.30 -2.49 4.92
N VAL A 294 1.23 -3.15 4.47
CA VAL A 294 1.33 -4.29 3.55
C VAL A 294 2.02 -3.88 2.24
N ALA A 295 1.62 -2.75 1.66
CA ALA A 295 2.20 -2.24 0.42
C ALA A 295 3.69 -1.90 0.52
N ASN A 296 4.18 -1.60 1.73
CA ASN A 296 5.58 -1.27 1.99
C ASN A 296 6.40 -2.44 2.56
N GLY A 297 5.88 -3.68 2.48
CA GLY A 297 6.59 -4.88 2.95
C GLY A 297 6.51 -5.15 4.46
N ASP A 298 5.70 -4.39 5.20
CA ASP A 298 5.50 -4.54 6.65
C ASP A 298 4.28 -5.42 6.98
N GLY A 299 3.79 -6.22 6.04
CA GLY A 299 2.56 -7.02 6.21
C GLY A 299 2.62 -8.05 7.34
N ASP A 300 3.83 -8.48 7.71
CA ASP A 300 4.09 -9.42 8.80
C ASP A 300 4.23 -8.74 10.18
N LEU A 301 4.27 -7.41 10.22
CA LEU A 301 4.28 -6.67 11.49
C LEU A 301 2.91 -6.72 12.19
N CYS A 302 2.93 -6.54 13.50
CA CYS A 302 1.73 -6.39 14.32
C CYS A 302 1.23 -4.94 14.36
N LEU A 303 0.05 -4.71 14.95
CA LEU A 303 -0.63 -3.40 14.99
C LEU A 303 0.28 -2.23 15.37
N GLN A 304 1.14 -2.42 16.38
CA GLN A 304 2.05 -1.37 16.86
C GLN A 304 3.10 -0.94 15.84
N GLY A 305 3.33 -1.75 14.80
CA GLY A 305 4.17 -1.39 13.67
C GLY A 305 3.61 -0.23 12.85
N LEU A 306 2.37 0.21 13.07
CA LEU A 306 1.77 1.35 12.38
C LEU A 306 2.62 2.63 12.47
N ILE A 307 3.42 2.80 13.53
CA ILE A 307 4.34 3.95 13.64
C ILE A 307 5.28 4.05 12.42
N THR A 308 5.63 2.94 11.77
CA THR A 308 6.49 2.96 10.58
C THR A 308 5.84 3.72 9.41
N VAL A 309 4.50 3.70 9.32
CA VAL A 309 3.74 4.48 8.34
C VAL A 309 3.84 5.96 8.66
N VAL A 310 3.63 6.33 9.93
CA VAL A 310 3.73 7.73 10.38
C VAL A 310 5.16 8.26 10.16
N GLU A 311 6.17 7.47 10.50
CA GLU A 311 7.58 7.79 10.25
C GLU A 311 7.86 8.01 8.76
N ARG A 312 7.38 7.11 7.88
CA ARG A 312 7.53 7.25 6.43
C ARG A 312 6.87 8.52 5.90
N LEU A 313 5.65 8.84 6.35
CA LEU A 313 4.94 10.05 5.95
C LEU A 313 5.68 11.34 6.34
N ASN A 314 6.52 11.28 7.38
CA ASN A 314 7.35 12.40 7.84
C ASN A 314 8.81 12.32 7.34
N GLY A 315 9.15 11.39 6.45
CA GLY A 315 10.52 11.21 5.95
C GLY A 315 11.52 10.70 7.01
N ILE A 316 11.04 10.16 8.13
CA ILE A 316 11.86 9.64 9.21
C ILE A 316 12.34 8.24 8.82
N ARG A 317 13.62 8.09 8.45
CA ARG A 317 14.24 6.78 8.17
C ARG A 317 14.85 6.19 9.43
N LYS A 318 14.08 5.42 10.19
CA LYS A 318 14.60 4.58 11.28
C LYS A 318 14.64 3.13 10.81
N ASN A 319 15.78 2.45 10.97
CA ASN A 319 15.90 1.03 10.60
C ASN A 319 14.91 0.20 11.45
N PRO A 320 14.06 -0.67 10.87
CA PRO A 320 13.10 -1.47 11.65
C PRO A 320 13.75 -2.39 12.69
N GLN A 321 15.04 -2.74 12.50
CA GLN A 321 15.78 -3.66 13.35
C GLN A 321 16.85 -3.01 14.25
N GLN A 322 16.99 -1.67 14.28
CA GLN A 322 17.92 -1.02 15.21
C GLN A 322 17.24 -0.64 16.53
N PRO A 323 17.74 -1.10 17.69
CA PRO A 323 17.27 -0.60 18.98
C PRO A 323 17.61 0.89 19.14
N ALA A 324 16.75 1.62 19.84
CA ALA A 324 16.98 3.02 20.16
C ALA A 324 18.33 3.18 20.90
N ARG A 325 19.17 4.12 20.44
CA ARG A 325 20.41 4.47 21.16
C ARG A 325 20.04 4.93 22.56
N MET A 326 20.52 4.22 23.58
CA MET A 326 20.46 4.70 24.95
C MET A 326 21.21 6.03 25.05
N ALA A 327 20.52 7.10 25.43
CA ALA A 327 21.18 8.29 25.91
C ALA A 327 21.94 7.94 27.19
N ALA A 328 23.26 8.07 27.17
CA ALA A 328 24.09 7.85 28.35
C ALA A 328 23.77 8.94 29.40
N PRO A 329 23.64 8.58 30.69
CA PRO A 329 23.38 9.57 31.73
C PRO A 329 24.66 10.34 32.08
N GLY A 330 24.58 11.66 31.99
CA GLY A 330 25.34 12.60 32.81
C GLY A 330 26.82 12.78 32.50
N SER A 331 27.15 13.89 31.83
CA SER A 331 28.35 14.65 32.17
C SER A 331 27.99 16.14 32.27
N VAL A 332 27.75 16.57 33.50
CA VAL A 332 27.79 17.98 33.88
C VAL A 332 29.25 18.41 33.78
N GLY A 333 29.57 19.25 32.79
CA GLY A 333 30.88 19.87 32.61
C GLY A 333 30.72 21.38 32.43
N LEU A 334 31.08 22.13 33.47
CA LEU A 334 31.09 23.59 33.52
C LEU A 334 32.02 24.22 32.46
N LEU A 335 31.57 25.37 31.94
CA LEU A 335 32.30 26.52 31.38
C LEU A 335 33.71 26.32 30.79
N GLN A 336 33.87 26.73 29.52
CA GLN A 336 34.79 27.84 29.20
C GLN A 336 34.48 28.48 27.84
N VAL A 337 34.16 29.77 27.88
CA VAL A 337 34.19 30.66 26.73
C VAL A 337 35.64 31.09 26.52
N GLN A 338 36.26 30.72 25.39
CA GLN A 338 37.45 31.39 24.89
C GLN A 338 37.40 31.55 23.35
N SER A 339 37.54 32.81 22.95
CA SER A 339 37.84 33.32 21.62
C SER A 339 39.31 33.05 21.24
N PHE A 340 39.67 33.42 20.00
CA PHE A 340 40.99 33.35 19.30
C PHE A 340 41.23 32.04 18.52
N ALA A 341 41.78 32.02 17.30
CA ALA A 341 42.17 33.05 16.33
C ALA A 341 42.43 32.36 14.96
N ALA A 342 42.37 33.14 13.89
CA ALA A 342 42.81 32.77 12.55
C ALA A 342 44.35 32.58 12.46
N ALA A 343 44.80 31.50 11.81
CA ALA A 343 46.17 31.35 11.30
C ALA A 343 46.16 30.45 10.03
N LYS A 344 46.27 31.06 8.84
CA LYS A 344 47.49 31.14 7.99
C LYS A 344 47.95 29.80 7.39
N CYS A 345 47.56 29.56 6.12
CA CYS A 345 48.36 28.78 5.17
C CYS A 345 49.01 29.74 4.15
N ARG A 346 50.33 29.58 3.93
CA ARG A 346 51.15 30.33 2.97
C ARG A 346 51.15 29.64 1.59
N PRO A 347 51.52 30.37 0.50
CA PRO A 347 51.10 30.07 -0.87
C PRO A 347 52.03 29.08 -1.58
N VAL A 348 51.46 28.29 -2.49
CA VAL A 348 52.19 27.52 -3.52
C VAL A 348 52.04 28.24 -4.86
N ALA A 349 53.16 28.32 -5.58
CA ALA A 349 53.39 29.17 -6.74
C ALA A 349 52.47 28.88 -7.94
N VAL A 350 52.08 29.96 -8.61
CA VAL A 350 51.31 29.97 -9.87
C VAL A 350 52.25 29.69 -11.05
N SER A 351 52.03 28.58 -11.75
CA SER A 351 52.55 28.34 -13.11
C SER A 351 51.47 28.72 -14.11
N ARG A 352 51.69 29.80 -14.87
CA ARG A 352 50.83 30.25 -15.96
C ARG A 352 50.84 29.23 -17.11
N ARG A 353 49.66 28.69 -17.47
CA ARG A 353 49.36 28.07 -18.78
C ARG A 353 48.14 28.77 -19.39
N PRO A 354 48.05 28.87 -20.73
CA PRO A 354 47.28 29.91 -21.40
C PRO A 354 45.77 29.69 -21.32
N VAL A 355 45.06 30.80 -21.16
CA VAL A 355 43.61 30.94 -21.08
C VAL A 355 43.02 30.81 -22.49
N PHE A 356 42.64 29.61 -22.91
CA PHE A 356 41.79 29.44 -24.12
C PHE A 356 40.77 28.27 -24.05
N ALA A 357 40.83 27.37 -23.06
CA ALA A 357 39.93 26.21 -22.97
C ALA A 357 38.74 26.34 -21.99
N VAL A 358 38.68 27.37 -21.14
CA VAL A 358 37.67 27.44 -20.05
C VAL A 358 36.30 27.94 -20.54
N ARG A 359 36.21 28.68 -21.64
CA ARG A 359 34.93 29.26 -22.10
C ARG A 359 33.95 28.27 -22.74
N ALA A 360 34.43 27.20 -23.39
CA ALA A 360 33.56 26.23 -24.04
C ALA A 360 32.84 25.30 -23.04
N SER A 361 33.56 24.84 -22.00
CA SER A 361 33.01 23.92 -20.97
C SER A 361 31.93 24.55 -20.08
N VAL A 362 31.99 25.87 -19.86
CA VAL A 362 31.00 26.58 -19.04
C VAL A 362 29.70 26.82 -19.82
N ALA A 363 29.78 26.99 -21.14
CA ALA A 363 28.61 27.11 -22.00
C ALA A 363 27.87 25.76 -22.17
N SER A 364 28.58 24.63 -22.32
CA SER A 364 27.93 23.31 -22.43
C SER A 364 27.30 22.87 -21.10
N ALA A 365 27.95 23.11 -19.96
CA ALA A 365 27.39 22.84 -18.63
C ALA A 365 26.12 23.67 -18.34
N ALA A 366 26.12 24.96 -18.71
CA ALA A 366 24.94 25.82 -18.54
C ALA A 366 23.75 25.37 -19.40
N THR A 367 24.00 24.85 -20.60
CA THR A 367 22.95 24.28 -21.47
C THR A 367 22.40 22.99 -20.88
N LYS A 368 23.25 22.07 -20.41
CA LYS A 368 22.82 20.81 -19.79
C LYS A 368 21.98 21.05 -18.53
N ASP A 369 22.39 22.00 -17.69
CA ASP A 369 21.62 22.41 -16.51
C ASP A 369 20.27 23.04 -16.86
N ALA A 370 20.18 23.78 -17.97
CA ALA A 370 18.91 24.34 -18.43
C ALA A 370 17.93 23.25 -18.87
N VAL A 371 18.40 22.23 -19.60
CA VAL A 371 17.60 21.07 -20.02
C VAL A 371 17.14 20.27 -18.79
N LEU A 372 18.00 20.05 -17.81
CA LEU A 372 17.67 19.24 -16.62
C LEU A 372 16.85 20.00 -15.57
N ARG A 373 16.71 21.32 -15.67
CA ARG A 373 16.03 22.14 -14.65
C ARG A 373 14.58 21.68 -14.41
N PRO A 374 13.72 21.50 -15.43
CA PRO A 374 12.34 21.06 -15.19
C PRO A 374 12.24 19.68 -14.52
N PHE A 375 13.20 18.79 -14.78
CA PHE A 375 13.27 17.48 -14.13
C PHE A 375 13.64 17.61 -12.65
N ARG A 376 14.64 18.43 -12.30
CA ARG A 376 15.01 18.69 -10.90
C ARG A 376 13.88 19.33 -10.09
N GLU A 377 13.00 20.04 -10.76
CA GLU A 377 11.83 20.69 -10.19
C GLU A 377 10.57 19.81 -10.20
N ASN A 378 10.69 18.53 -10.61
CA ASN A 378 9.61 17.55 -10.74
C ASN A 378 8.43 18.02 -11.60
N ARG A 379 8.74 18.80 -12.64
CA ARG A 379 7.76 19.48 -13.49
C ARG A 379 8.02 19.24 -14.98
N ALA A 380 8.84 18.27 -15.34
CA ALA A 380 9.13 18.02 -16.75
C ALA A 380 7.89 17.43 -17.46
N LEU A 381 7.54 18.04 -18.59
CA LEU A 381 6.56 17.54 -19.56
C LEU A 381 7.25 17.50 -20.93
N LYS A 382 7.46 16.29 -21.46
CA LYS A 382 8.05 16.05 -22.78
C LYS A 382 6.98 15.53 -23.73
N ILE A 383 6.73 16.27 -24.82
CA ILE A 383 5.77 15.84 -25.86
C ILE A 383 6.51 15.08 -26.95
N ILE A 384 6.06 13.86 -27.23
CA ILE A 384 6.77 12.88 -28.06
C ILE A 384 6.05 12.72 -29.40
N SER A 385 6.68 13.18 -30.48
CA SER A 385 6.18 13.02 -31.86
C SER A 385 6.32 11.59 -32.37
N GLY A 386 7.37 10.88 -31.93
CA GLY A 386 7.65 9.49 -32.29
C GLY A 386 8.94 9.33 -33.10
N LEU A 387 9.71 8.27 -32.84
CA LEU A 387 11.03 8.04 -33.43
C LEU A 387 10.97 7.80 -34.96
N GLN A 388 9.88 7.23 -35.46
CA GLN A 388 9.66 6.94 -36.89
C GLN A 388 8.86 8.03 -37.62
N ASN A 389 8.57 9.15 -36.96
CA ASN A 389 7.74 10.21 -37.53
C ASN A 389 8.59 11.25 -38.27
N PHE A 390 8.71 11.08 -39.58
CA PHE A 390 9.42 12.02 -40.47
C PHE A 390 8.47 12.92 -41.28
N ASP A 391 7.17 12.94 -40.95
CA ASP A 391 6.21 13.86 -41.58
C ASP A 391 6.40 15.27 -40.99
N ARG A 392 7.01 16.15 -41.79
CA ARG A 392 7.28 17.55 -41.42
C ARG A 392 6.04 18.31 -40.95
N ASN A 393 4.87 18.07 -41.55
CA ASN A 393 3.64 18.79 -41.18
C ASN A 393 3.10 18.32 -39.83
N ASN A 394 3.15 17.01 -39.59
CA ASN A 394 2.76 16.45 -38.31
C ASN A 394 3.72 16.86 -37.20
N VAL A 395 5.04 16.77 -37.44
CA VAL A 395 6.07 17.22 -36.49
C VAL A 395 5.89 18.70 -36.16
N ALA A 396 5.68 19.56 -37.15
CA ALA A 396 5.40 20.99 -36.92
C ALA A 396 4.17 21.21 -36.03
N SER A 397 3.12 20.42 -36.23
CA SER A 397 1.89 20.45 -35.42
C SER A 397 2.15 20.06 -33.97
N VAL A 398 2.90 18.98 -33.74
CA VAL A 398 3.27 18.49 -32.40
C VAL A 398 4.19 19.48 -31.67
N VAL A 399 5.18 20.04 -32.36
CA VAL A 399 6.09 21.06 -31.80
C VAL A 399 5.31 22.31 -31.42
N THR A 400 4.42 22.79 -32.30
CA THR A 400 3.55 23.95 -32.02
C THR A 400 2.64 23.68 -30.81
N ALA A 401 2.10 22.46 -30.70
CA ALA A 401 1.25 22.08 -29.59
C ALA A 401 2.02 21.97 -28.27
N ALA A 402 3.24 21.44 -28.29
CA ALA A 402 4.13 21.38 -27.13
C ALA A 402 4.43 22.79 -26.59
N ASP A 403 4.84 23.70 -27.48
CA ASP A 403 5.17 25.09 -27.13
C ASP A 403 3.98 25.84 -26.55
N LYS A 404 2.87 25.90 -27.28
CA LYS A 404 1.66 26.66 -26.87
C LYS A 404 0.87 26.00 -25.74
N GLY A 405 1.07 24.70 -25.54
CA GLY A 405 0.45 23.91 -24.48
C GLY A 405 1.18 23.99 -23.14
N GLY A 406 2.39 24.55 -23.09
CA GLY A 406 3.17 24.64 -21.85
C GLY A 406 3.96 23.38 -21.52
N ALA A 407 4.37 22.62 -22.53
CA ALA A 407 5.38 21.59 -22.37
C ALA A 407 6.74 22.21 -22.01
N THR A 408 7.63 21.38 -21.50
CA THR A 408 8.99 21.78 -21.15
C THR A 408 10.02 21.30 -22.17
N HIS A 409 9.68 20.27 -22.94
CA HIS A 409 10.55 19.62 -23.91
C HIS A 409 9.70 19.09 -25.08
N VAL A 410 10.32 18.97 -26.24
CA VAL A 410 9.75 18.25 -27.39
C VAL A 410 10.72 17.16 -27.83
N ASP A 411 10.18 16.00 -28.20
CA ASP A 411 10.95 14.85 -28.68
C ASP A 411 10.49 14.44 -30.08
N ILE A 412 11.45 14.41 -31.00
CA ILE A 412 11.23 14.19 -32.44
C ILE A 412 12.18 13.11 -32.97
N ALA A 413 11.88 12.60 -34.17
CA ALA A 413 12.77 11.68 -34.86
C ALA A 413 14.16 12.31 -35.08
N CYS A 414 15.21 11.49 -34.98
CA CYS A 414 16.59 11.94 -35.14
C CYS A 414 16.93 12.28 -36.60
N ASP A 415 16.59 13.50 -37.01
CA ASP A 415 16.83 14.05 -38.34
C ASP A 415 17.23 15.54 -38.28
N GLN A 416 18.23 15.93 -39.07
CA GLN A 416 18.75 17.29 -39.06
C GLN A 416 17.74 18.33 -39.55
N ASP A 417 16.91 18.00 -40.55
CA ASP A 417 15.94 18.95 -41.10
C ASP A 417 14.74 19.12 -40.18
N LEU A 418 14.34 18.06 -39.46
CA LEU A 418 13.32 18.16 -38.41
C LEU A 418 13.80 19.00 -37.21
N VAL A 419 15.07 18.88 -36.81
CA VAL A 419 15.63 19.73 -35.74
C VAL A 419 15.60 21.20 -36.14
N LYS A 420 16.03 21.54 -37.37
CA LYS A 420 15.96 22.92 -37.88
C LYS A 420 14.53 23.44 -37.91
N LEU A 421 13.59 22.63 -38.40
CA LEU A 421 12.17 22.97 -38.39
C LEU A 421 11.65 23.23 -36.97
N ALA A 422 12.00 22.39 -36.00
CA ALA A 422 11.58 22.58 -34.61
C ALA A 422 12.16 23.87 -34.01
N LEU A 423 13.42 24.20 -34.29
CA LEU A 423 14.06 25.45 -33.86
C LEU A 423 13.40 26.71 -34.45
N GLU A 424 12.76 26.61 -35.62
CA GLU A 424 11.98 27.72 -36.21
C GLU A 424 10.63 27.92 -35.49
N LEU A 425 10.14 26.91 -34.78
CA LEU A 425 8.79 26.88 -34.21
C LEU A 425 8.75 27.03 -32.68
N THR A 426 9.81 26.68 -31.96
CA THR A 426 9.83 26.70 -30.49
C THR A 426 11.20 27.07 -29.91
N ASN A 427 11.18 27.56 -28.67
CA ASN A 427 12.39 27.72 -27.83
C ASN A 427 12.54 26.60 -26.79
N LEU A 428 11.64 25.61 -26.78
CA LEU A 428 11.74 24.46 -25.91
C LEU A 428 12.97 23.62 -26.27
N PRO A 429 13.66 23.03 -25.29
CA PRO A 429 14.71 22.07 -25.58
C PRO A 429 14.23 20.91 -26.45
N ILE A 430 15.00 20.66 -27.52
CA ILE A 430 14.72 19.62 -28.50
C ILE A 430 15.48 18.36 -28.11
N CYS A 431 14.70 17.30 -27.86
CA CYS A 431 15.15 15.92 -27.73
C CYS A 431 15.03 15.22 -29.08
N VAL A 432 16.03 14.40 -29.42
CA VAL A 432 15.96 13.50 -30.57
C VAL A 432 16.14 12.06 -30.12
N SER A 433 15.33 11.16 -30.68
CA SER A 433 15.34 9.75 -30.32
C SER A 433 15.94 8.86 -31.42
N SER A 434 16.84 7.93 -31.05
CA SER A 434 17.41 6.93 -31.97
C SER A 434 17.95 5.71 -31.21
N VAL A 435 17.97 4.55 -31.87
CA VAL A 435 18.71 3.35 -31.39
C VAL A 435 20.08 3.19 -32.06
N ASN A 436 20.49 4.16 -32.88
CA ASN A 436 21.79 4.20 -33.54
C ASN A 436 22.61 5.42 -33.06
N PRO A 437 23.70 5.23 -32.27
CA PRO A 437 24.50 6.32 -31.73
C PRO A 437 25.08 7.26 -32.80
N SER A 438 25.43 6.75 -33.99
CA SER A 438 26.02 7.59 -35.05
C SER A 438 25.00 8.53 -35.69
N ALA A 439 23.69 8.25 -35.56
CA ALA A 439 22.64 9.09 -36.14
C ALA A 439 22.52 10.45 -35.41
N PHE A 440 22.94 10.53 -34.14
CA PHE A 440 22.81 11.75 -33.34
C PHE A 440 23.72 12.89 -33.80
N GLN A 441 24.84 12.60 -34.47
CA GLN A 441 25.86 13.62 -34.81
C GLN A 441 25.25 14.79 -35.58
N SER A 442 24.52 14.50 -36.66
CA SER A 442 23.91 15.53 -37.51
C SER A 442 22.80 16.30 -36.80
N ALA A 443 22.04 15.64 -35.93
CA ALA A 443 20.97 16.26 -35.14
C ALA A 443 21.52 17.18 -34.04
N VAL A 444 22.58 16.76 -33.34
CA VAL A 444 23.26 17.57 -32.32
C VAL A 444 23.93 18.79 -32.98
N GLU A 445 24.59 18.61 -34.12
CA GLU A 445 25.14 19.72 -34.91
C GLU A 445 24.06 20.70 -35.40
N ALA A 446 22.85 20.20 -35.65
CA ALA A 446 21.70 21.01 -36.01
C ALA A 446 21.08 21.78 -34.84
N GLY A 447 21.44 21.43 -33.59
CA GLY A 447 21.01 22.13 -32.38
C GLY A 447 20.19 21.32 -31.39
N ALA A 448 20.08 19.99 -31.54
CA ALA A 448 19.46 19.14 -30.52
C ALA A 448 20.24 19.23 -29.19
N GLN A 449 19.53 19.42 -28.08
CA GLN A 449 20.12 19.65 -26.75
C GLN A 449 20.00 18.43 -25.83
N MET A 450 19.20 17.45 -26.25
CA MET A 450 18.96 16.20 -25.54
C MET A 450 18.87 15.07 -26.57
N ILE A 451 19.40 13.91 -26.20
CA ILE A 451 19.33 12.69 -27.01
C ILE A 451 18.71 11.56 -26.17
N GLU A 452 17.88 10.75 -26.82
CA GLU A 452 17.25 9.58 -26.21
C GLU A 452 17.67 8.30 -26.94
N ILE A 453 18.18 7.33 -26.18
CA ILE A 453 18.27 5.94 -26.61
C ILE A 453 17.01 5.24 -26.13
N GLY A 454 16.06 4.99 -27.02
CA GLY A 454 14.76 4.50 -26.59
C GLY A 454 13.68 4.50 -27.63
N ASN A 455 12.44 4.55 -27.12
CA ASN A 455 11.20 4.42 -27.88
C ASN A 455 11.14 3.08 -28.64
N TYR A 456 11.28 1.98 -27.89
CA TYR A 456 11.41 0.64 -28.45
C TYR A 456 10.08 0.08 -28.95
N ASP A 457 8.95 0.67 -28.55
CA ASP A 457 7.59 0.27 -28.94
C ASP A 457 7.44 -0.05 -30.44
N SER A 458 8.00 0.78 -31.33
CA SER A 458 7.93 0.55 -32.79
C SER A 458 8.76 -0.65 -33.26
N PHE A 459 9.83 -0.99 -32.55
CA PHE A 459 10.70 -2.12 -32.88
C PHE A 459 10.12 -3.45 -32.40
N TYR A 460 9.35 -3.45 -31.30
CA TYR A 460 8.66 -4.66 -30.85
C TYR A 460 7.60 -5.12 -31.85
N GLU A 461 6.94 -4.20 -32.57
CA GLU A 461 6.02 -4.52 -33.66
C GLU A 461 6.71 -5.24 -34.83
N GLU A 462 8.01 -4.98 -35.02
CA GLU A 462 8.88 -5.65 -35.99
C GLU A 462 9.52 -6.94 -35.44
N GLY A 463 9.22 -7.31 -34.19
CA GLY A 463 9.78 -8.47 -33.50
C GLY A 463 11.22 -8.28 -33.01
N ILE A 464 11.69 -7.04 -32.92
CA ILE A 464 13.03 -6.69 -32.43
C ILE A 464 12.92 -6.31 -30.94
N GLU A 465 13.60 -7.05 -30.08
CA GLU A 465 13.73 -6.74 -28.65
C GLU A 465 15.16 -6.30 -28.33
N PHE A 466 15.30 -5.49 -27.28
CA PHE A 466 16.59 -4.97 -26.82
C PHE A 466 16.95 -5.58 -25.45
N SER A 467 18.08 -6.29 -25.39
CA SER A 467 18.59 -6.85 -24.14
C SER A 467 19.24 -5.77 -23.27
N SER A 468 19.35 -6.04 -21.97
CA SER A 468 20.07 -5.15 -21.03
C SER A 468 21.52 -4.91 -21.48
N GLU A 469 22.23 -5.93 -22.00
CA GLU A 469 23.61 -5.74 -22.48
C GLU A 469 23.68 -4.85 -23.72
N GLN A 470 22.71 -4.99 -24.64
CA GLN A 470 22.65 -4.15 -25.85
C GLN A 470 22.43 -2.68 -25.48
N ILE A 471 21.50 -2.40 -24.57
CA ILE A 471 21.19 -1.02 -24.14
C ILE A 471 22.39 -0.41 -23.41
N LEU A 472 23.07 -1.16 -22.54
CA LEU A 472 24.30 -0.69 -21.88
C LEU A 472 25.41 -0.38 -22.87
N LYS A 473 25.57 -1.22 -23.91
CA LYS A 473 26.53 -0.98 -24.98
C LYS A 473 26.22 0.31 -25.75
N LEU A 474 24.95 0.50 -26.16
CA LEU A 474 24.50 1.71 -26.84
C LEU A 474 24.73 2.95 -25.98
N THR A 475 24.45 2.85 -24.67
CA THR A 475 24.63 3.94 -23.70
C THR A 475 26.11 4.33 -23.59
N ARG A 476 27.00 3.35 -23.44
CA ARG A 476 28.47 3.56 -23.43
C ARG A 476 28.98 4.24 -24.70
N GLU A 477 28.57 3.74 -25.86
CA GLU A 477 28.98 4.28 -27.15
C GLU A 477 28.48 5.71 -27.33
N THR A 478 27.21 5.97 -27.02
CA THR A 478 26.59 7.28 -27.13
C THR A 478 27.21 8.29 -26.17
N ARG A 479 27.40 7.92 -24.90
CA ARG A 479 28.03 8.80 -23.90
C ARG A 479 29.47 9.15 -24.27
N LYS A 480 30.21 8.22 -24.87
CA LYS A 480 31.57 8.47 -25.37
C LYS A 480 31.59 9.49 -26.52
N MET A 481 30.59 9.46 -27.40
CA MET A 481 30.48 10.41 -28.52
C MET A 481 29.99 11.78 -28.06
N PHE A 482 29.06 11.82 -27.09
CA PHE A 482 28.39 13.03 -26.62
C PHE A 482 28.53 13.19 -25.09
N PRO A 483 29.72 13.54 -24.57
CA PRO A 483 29.96 13.62 -23.12
C PRO A 483 29.14 14.72 -22.43
N ASP A 484 28.86 15.81 -23.14
CA ASP A 484 28.23 17.02 -22.56
C ASP A 484 26.73 17.17 -22.91
N ILE A 485 26.19 16.33 -23.79
CA ILE A 485 24.76 16.38 -24.16
C ILE A 485 23.93 15.61 -23.14
N THR A 486 22.72 16.09 -22.85
CA THR A 486 21.79 15.40 -21.96
C THR A 486 21.36 14.06 -22.59
N LEU A 487 21.60 12.95 -21.90
CA LEU A 487 21.25 11.60 -22.37
C LEU A 487 20.10 11.03 -21.55
N SER A 488 18.98 10.78 -22.21
CA SER A 488 17.90 9.96 -21.68
C SER A 488 18.05 8.53 -22.19
N VAL A 489 17.84 7.54 -21.33
CA VAL A 489 17.81 6.14 -21.75
C VAL A 489 16.51 5.50 -21.32
N THR A 490 15.81 4.91 -22.28
CA THR A 490 14.56 4.21 -22.03
C THR A 490 14.84 2.80 -21.51
N VAL A 491 14.12 2.40 -20.46
CA VAL A 491 14.14 1.05 -19.89
C VAL A 491 12.96 0.24 -20.46
N PRO A 492 13.22 -0.91 -21.13
CA PRO A 492 12.19 -1.71 -21.78
C PRO A 492 11.14 -2.24 -20.82
N HIS A 493 9.87 -2.17 -21.22
CA HIS A 493 8.79 -2.78 -20.45
C HIS A 493 8.78 -4.32 -20.52
N THR A 494 9.52 -4.90 -21.46
CA THR A 494 9.64 -6.36 -21.66
C THR A 494 10.43 -7.04 -20.54
N LEU A 495 11.23 -6.28 -19.80
CA LEU A 495 11.97 -6.75 -18.63
C LEU A 495 11.07 -6.82 -17.39
N SER A 496 11.40 -7.72 -16.46
CA SER A 496 10.74 -7.76 -15.16
C SER A 496 11.06 -6.48 -14.35
N LEU A 497 10.18 -6.04 -13.44
CA LEU A 497 10.44 -4.84 -12.62
C LEU A 497 11.80 -4.88 -11.86
N PRO A 498 12.23 -6.02 -11.26
CA PRO A 498 13.57 -6.13 -10.70
C PRO A 498 14.68 -5.92 -11.74
N ASP A 499 14.54 -6.48 -12.94
CA ASP A 499 15.55 -6.34 -14.00
C ASP A 499 15.58 -4.92 -14.59
N GLN A 500 14.41 -4.27 -14.69
CA GLN A 500 14.31 -2.85 -15.05
C GLN A 500 15.05 -1.97 -14.06
N THR A 501 14.88 -2.25 -12.76
CA THR A 501 15.55 -1.53 -11.67
C THR A 501 17.07 -1.71 -11.75
N ARG A 502 17.53 -2.95 -11.92
CA ARG A 502 18.95 -3.26 -12.07
C ARG A 502 19.57 -2.62 -13.31
N LEU A 503 18.85 -2.63 -14.44
CA LEU A 503 19.31 -1.98 -15.66
C LEU A 503 19.45 -0.46 -15.43
N ALA A 504 18.48 0.17 -14.76
CA ALA A 504 18.53 1.60 -14.48
C ALA A 504 19.74 2.00 -13.62
N GLU A 505 20.08 1.24 -12.58
CA GLU A 505 21.28 1.44 -11.77
C GLU A 505 22.55 1.40 -12.64
N LEU A 506 22.66 0.38 -13.52
CA LEU A 506 23.79 0.27 -14.43
C LEU A 506 23.83 1.40 -15.46
N LEU A 507 22.69 1.86 -15.95
CA LEU A 507 22.61 2.99 -16.88
C LEU A 507 23.07 4.31 -16.25
N GLU A 508 22.75 4.51 -14.96
CA GLU A 508 23.27 5.64 -14.19
C GLU A 508 24.80 5.58 -14.10
N GLU A 509 25.37 4.41 -13.83
CA GLU A 509 26.84 4.20 -13.81
C GLU A 509 27.48 4.48 -15.17
N GLU A 510 26.82 4.14 -16.27
CA GLU A 510 27.26 4.42 -17.65
C GLU A 510 27.02 5.87 -18.09
N GLY A 511 26.47 6.70 -17.19
CA GLY A 511 26.32 8.13 -17.37
C GLY A 511 25.04 8.53 -18.10
N ALA A 512 23.93 7.81 -17.96
CA ALA A 512 22.62 8.36 -18.28
C ALA A 512 22.33 9.58 -17.38
N ASP A 513 21.70 10.62 -17.93
CA ASP A 513 21.26 11.78 -17.15
C ASP A 513 19.81 11.67 -16.70
N ILE A 514 18.99 10.93 -17.46
CA ILE A 514 17.58 10.67 -17.19
C ILE A 514 17.30 9.19 -17.51
N ILE A 515 16.54 8.52 -16.65
CA ILE A 515 15.94 7.22 -16.98
C ILE A 515 14.51 7.44 -17.41
N GLN A 516 14.15 6.96 -18.60
CA GLN A 516 12.78 7.01 -19.10
C GLN A 516 12.14 5.62 -18.97
N THR A 517 10.94 5.55 -18.40
CA THR A 517 10.20 4.29 -18.32
C THR A 517 9.36 4.07 -19.55
N GLU A 518 9.10 2.80 -19.87
CA GLU A 518 8.19 2.38 -20.94
C GLU A 518 7.01 1.60 -20.36
N GLY A 519 5.86 1.65 -21.01
CA GLY A 519 4.63 0.98 -20.58
C GLY A 519 4.14 -0.05 -21.60
N GLY A 520 4.16 -1.33 -21.23
CA GLY A 520 3.72 -2.45 -22.07
C GLY A 520 2.23 -2.78 -22.03
N LYS A 521 1.72 -3.38 -23.12
CA LYS A 521 0.48 -4.18 -23.29
C LYS A 521 -0.87 -3.68 -22.75
N CYS A 522 -0.98 -2.59 -21.99
CA CYS A 522 -2.29 -2.01 -21.65
C CYS A 522 -2.78 -0.96 -22.66
N SER A 523 -2.36 -1.06 -23.93
CA SER A 523 -2.92 -0.25 -25.03
C SER A 523 -4.42 -0.52 -25.28
N SER A 524 -4.96 -1.62 -24.73
CA SER A 524 -6.37 -2.00 -24.77
C SER A 524 -6.93 -2.20 -23.36
N PRO A 525 -7.29 -1.12 -22.64
CA PRO A 525 -7.84 -1.23 -21.29
C PRO A 525 -9.17 -2.01 -21.29
N THR A 526 -9.38 -2.84 -20.28
CA THR A 526 -10.62 -3.61 -20.06
C THR A 526 -11.77 -2.75 -19.54
N LYS A 527 -11.46 -1.57 -18.97
CA LYS A 527 -12.45 -0.61 -18.46
C LYS A 527 -12.50 0.66 -19.32
N PRO A 528 -13.68 1.28 -19.52
CA PRO A 528 -13.79 2.57 -20.20
C PRO A 528 -13.43 3.74 -19.25
N GLY A 529 -13.26 4.94 -19.84
CA GLY A 529 -13.11 6.19 -19.10
C GLY A 529 -11.85 6.26 -18.25
N VAL A 530 -11.96 6.92 -17.09
CA VAL A 530 -10.85 7.15 -16.15
C VAL A 530 -10.16 5.85 -15.71
N LEU A 531 -10.94 4.80 -15.42
CA LEU A 531 -10.39 3.51 -15.02
C LEU A 531 -9.51 2.91 -16.13
N GLY A 532 -9.91 3.06 -17.39
CA GLY A 532 -9.10 2.60 -18.52
C GLY A 532 -7.80 3.39 -18.70
N LEU A 533 -7.82 4.70 -18.40
CA LEU A 533 -6.60 5.53 -18.42
C LEU A 533 -5.61 5.08 -17.34
N ILE A 534 -6.11 4.75 -16.14
CA ILE A 534 -5.28 4.23 -15.04
C ILE A 534 -4.71 2.85 -15.39
N GLU A 535 -5.54 1.95 -15.92
CA GLU A 535 -5.12 0.62 -16.38
C GLU A 535 -4.00 0.74 -17.42
N LYS A 536 -4.16 1.64 -18.40
CA LYS A 536 -3.14 1.93 -19.43
C LYS A 536 -1.82 2.42 -18.85
N ALA A 537 -1.85 3.26 -17.82
CA ALA A 537 -0.65 3.82 -17.19
C ALA A 537 0.00 2.88 -16.15
N THR A 538 -0.70 1.85 -15.68
CA THR A 538 -0.26 1.02 -14.54
C THR A 538 1.15 0.44 -14.70
N PRO A 539 1.54 -0.14 -15.86
CA PRO A 539 2.87 -0.72 -16.02
C PRO A 539 3.99 0.32 -15.86
N THR A 540 3.84 1.49 -16.50
CA THR A 540 4.85 2.55 -16.43
C THR A 540 4.91 3.22 -15.06
N LEU A 541 3.77 3.34 -14.37
CA LEU A 541 3.71 3.86 -13.00
C LEU A 541 4.45 2.93 -12.02
N ALA A 542 4.30 1.60 -12.18
CA ALA A 542 5.01 0.62 -11.38
C ALA A 542 6.54 0.63 -11.63
N ALA A 543 6.93 0.79 -12.90
CA ALA A 543 8.33 0.98 -13.29
C ALA A 543 8.91 2.26 -12.68
N ALA A 544 8.21 3.39 -12.82
CA ALA A 544 8.64 4.67 -12.27
C ALA A 544 8.79 4.61 -10.74
N TYR A 545 7.85 3.95 -10.05
CA TYR A 545 7.93 3.72 -8.60
C TYR A 545 9.19 2.94 -8.18
N SER A 546 9.51 1.87 -8.92
CA SER A 546 10.62 0.99 -8.59
C SER A 546 11.97 1.64 -8.91
N ILE A 547 12.09 2.19 -10.13
CA ILE A 547 13.35 2.77 -10.64
C ILE A 547 13.73 4.04 -9.87
N SER A 548 12.78 4.95 -9.60
CA SER A 548 13.06 6.22 -8.90
C SER A 548 13.61 6.06 -7.48
N ARG A 549 13.50 4.86 -6.89
CA ARG A 549 14.05 4.52 -5.58
C ARG A 549 15.42 3.86 -5.65
N ALA A 550 15.82 3.41 -6.83
CA ALA A 550 17.10 2.73 -7.07
C ALA A 550 18.17 3.67 -7.62
N VAL A 551 17.77 4.65 -8.44
CA VAL A 551 18.71 5.61 -9.05
C VAL A 551 18.65 6.99 -8.37
N SER A 552 19.73 7.78 -8.50
CA SER A 552 19.78 9.16 -8.00
C SER A 552 19.47 10.21 -9.06
N ILE A 553 19.58 9.84 -10.34
CA ILE A 553 19.21 10.67 -11.49
C ILE A 553 17.68 10.74 -11.69
N PRO A 554 17.15 11.80 -12.33
CA PRO A 554 15.72 11.93 -12.62
C PRO A 554 15.14 10.76 -13.41
N VAL A 555 13.95 10.31 -13.01
CA VAL A 555 13.16 9.31 -13.75
C VAL A 555 12.00 10.01 -14.45
N MET A 556 11.85 9.83 -15.75
CA MET A 556 10.70 10.30 -16.50
C MET A 556 9.76 9.15 -16.79
N CYS A 557 8.49 9.29 -16.39
CA CYS A 557 7.49 8.29 -16.66
C CYS A 557 6.90 8.49 -18.06
N ALA A 558 6.95 7.50 -18.95
CA ALA A 558 6.37 7.62 -20.29
C ALA A 558 5.46 6.44 -20.64
N SER A 559 4.74 6.57 -21.76
CA SER A 559 3.74 5.62 -22.28
C SER A 559 2.40 5.63 -21.53
N GLY A 560 1.31 5.85 -22.27
CA GLY A 560 -0.05 5.70 -21.74
C GLY A 560 -0.53 6.77 -20.76
N LEU A 561 0.22 7.85 -20.58
CA LEU A 561 -0.13 8.94 -19.67
C LEU A 561 -1.16 9.92 -20.26
N SER A 562 -1.91 10.56 -19.37
CA SER A 562 -2.92 11.58 -19.64
C SER A 562 -2.93 12.62 -18.50
N SER A 563 -3.77 13.64 -18.58
CA SER A 563 -3.94 14.62 -17.49
C SER A 563 -4.39 13.99 -16.18
N VAL A 564 -5.06 12.82 -16.24
CA VAL A 564 -5.49 12.07 -15.05
C VAL A 564 -4.32 11.33 -14.39
N THR A 565 -3.43 10.74 -15.18
CA THR A 565 -2.37 9.85 -14.67
C THR A 565 -1.02 10.55 -14.53
N ALA A 566 -0.82 11.72 -15.13
CA ALA A 566 0.40 12.49 -14.98
C ALA A 566 0.73 12.87 -13.52
N PRO A 567 -0.23 13.32 -12.67
CA PRO A 567 0.05 13.53 -11.25
C PRO A 567 0.40 12.24 -10.50
N MET A 568 -0.15 11.10 -10.94
CA MET A 568 0.16 9.79 -10.35
C MET A 568 1.61 9.39 -10.65
N ALA A 569 2.12 9.73 -11.84
CA ALA A 569 3.52 9.49 -12.19
C ALA A 569 4.48 10.26 -11.29
N VAL A 570 4.20 11.54 -11.04
CA VAL A 570 4.98 12.36 -10.10
C VAL A 570 4.92 11.76 -8.70
N THR A 571 3.72 11.36 -8.26
CA THR A 571 3.52 10.69 -6.95
C THR A 571 4.27 9.36 -6.85
N ALA A 572 4.40 8.62 -7.95
CA ALA A 572 5.18 7.38 -8.00
C ALA A 572 6.69 7.64 -7.81
N GLY A 573 7.17 8.85 -8.10
CA GLY A 573 8.56 9.26 -7.98
C GLY A 573 9.17 9.80 -9.28
N ALA A 574 8.38 9.99 -10.33
CA ALA A 574 8.87 10.56 -11.57
C ALA A 574 9.14 12.07 -11.43
N ALA A 575 10.25 12.51 -12.01
CA ALA A 575 10.64 13.91 -12.18
C ALA A 575 9.90 14.63 -13.31
N GLY A 576 9.11 13.87 -14.09
CA GLY A 576 8.29 14.38 -15.17
C GLY A 576 7.66 13.26 -15.98
N VAL A 577 6.96 13.65 -17.04
CA VAL A 577 6.23 12.72 -17.90
C VAL A 577 6.53 12.92 -19.38
N GLY A 578 6.56 11.80 -20.12
CA GLY A 578 6.63 11.75 -21.58
C GLY A 578 5.28 11.35 -22.18
N VAL A 579 4.72 12.19 -23.07
CA VAL A 579 3.40 11.97 -23.66
C VAL A 579 3.45 12.09 -25.18
N GLY A 580 3.12 10.99 -25.88
CA GLY A 580 2.98 10.98 -27.35
C GLY A 580 1.58 10.59 -27.81
N SER A 581 1.15 9.36 -27.50
CA SER A 581 -0.09 8.77 -28.05
C SER A 581 -1.38 9.54 -27.75
N ALA A 582 -1.44 10.36 -26.69
CA ALA A 582 -2.59 11.21 -26.38
C ALA A 582 -2.68 12.41 -27.34
N ILE A 583 -1.53 12.89 -27.84
CA ILE A 583 -1.43 14.05 -28.73
C ILE A 583 -1.52 13.59 -30.19
N ASN A 584 -0.75 12.57 -30.57
CA ASN A 584 -0.62 12.13 -31.98
C ASN A 584 -1.91 11.53 -32.57
N LYS A 585 -2.89 11.17 -31.74
CA LYS A 585 -4.20 10.66 -32.18
C LYS A 585 -5.22 11.76 -32.51
N LEU A 586 -4.90 13.01 -32.21
CA LEU A 586 -5.75 14.15 -32.49
C LEU A 586 -5.47 14.65 -33.91
N ASN A 587 -6.53 15.05 -34.62
CA ASN A 587 -6.43 15.46 -36.03
C ASN A 587 -6.32 16.99 -36.20
N ASP A 588 -6.22 17.74 -35.10
CA ASP A 588 -6.26 19.20 -35.11
C ASP A 588 -5.29 19.79 -34.07
N VAL A 589 -4.58 20.84 -34.46
CA VAL A 589 -3.55 21.49 -33.63
C VAL A 589 -4.15 22.15 -32.39
N VAL A 590 -5.37 22.70 -32.47
CA VAL A 590 -6.04 23.32 -31.32
C VAL A 590 -6.39 22.25 -30.29
N ALA A 591 -6.89 21.10 -30.74
CA ALA A 591 -7.12 19.95 -29.86
C ALA A 591 -5.82 19.45 -29.21
N MET A 592 -4.72 19.37 -29.98
CA MET A 592 -3.40 19.02 -29.43
C MET A 592 -2.93 20.01 -28.35
N ILE A 593 -3.05 21.32 -28.61
CA ILE A 593 -2.69 22.38 -27.65
C ILE A 593 -3.51 22.22 -26.36
N ALA A 594 -4.82 21.99 -26.48
CA ALA A 594 -5.70 21.84 -25.33
C ALA A 594 -5.33 20.61 -24.48
N GLU A 595 -4.99 19.48 -25.12
CA GLU A 595 -4.58 18.27 -24.41
C GLU A 595 -3.22 18.45 -23.71
N VAL A 596 -2.23 19.03 -24.39
CA VAL A 596 -0.93 19.36 -23.76
C VAL A 596 -1.13 20.30 -22.57
N ARG A 597 -1.98 21.32 -22.72
CA ARG A 597 -2.30 22.26 -21.64
C ARG A 597 -2.98 21.59 -20.46
N SER A 598 -3.92 20.68 -20.71
CA SER A 598 -4.58 19.92 -19.66
C SER A 598 -3.58 19.09 -18.84
N ILE A 599 -2.59 18.49 -19.50
CA ILE A 599 -1.52 17.73 -18.82
C ILE A 599 -0.59 18.67 -18.05
N ALA A 600 -0.19 19.79 -18.66
CA ALA A 600 0.65 20.81 -18.04
C ALA A 600 0.00 21.37 -16.75
N GLU A 601 -1.28 21.71 -16.81
CA GLU A 601 -2.05 22.16 -15.65
C GLU A 601 -2.13 21.09 -14.55
N ALA A 602 -2.35 19.82 -14.92
CA ALA A 602 -2.37 18.71 -13.97
C ALA A 602 -1.02 18.53 -13.25
N LEU A 603 0.10 18.80 -13.93
CA LEU A 603 1.45 18.78 -13.35
C LEU A 603 1.82 20.06 -12.58
N GLY A 604 0.98 21.10 -12.64
CA GLY A 604 1.30 22.41 -12.07
C GLY A 604 2.42 23.14 -12.80
N THR A 605 2.66 22.84 -14.08
CA THR A 605 3.70 23.49 -14.90
C THR A 605 3.23 24.81 -15.50
N SER A 606 1.91 25.07 -15.54
CA SER A 606 1.37 26.37 -15.95
C SER A 606 1.69 27.43 -14.90
N SER A 607 2.70 28.24 -15.18
CA SER A 607 3.01 29.42 -14.39
C SER A 607 1.77 30.32 -14.26
N ARG A 608 1.43 30.69 -13.02
CA ARG A 608 0.53 31.80 -12.68
C ARG A 608 0.83 33.01 -13.57
N ASN A 609 -0.04 33.28 -14.55
CA ASN A 609 -0.16 34.58 -15.22
C ASN A 609 -1.64 34.93 -15.45
N MET A 610 -2.48 34.64 -14.45
CA MET A 610 -3.92 34.90 -14.50
C MET A 610 -4.28 36.35 -14.09
N SER A 611 -3.32 37.27 -14.02
CA SER A 611 -3.54 38.66 -13.59
C SER A 611 -3.14 39.75 -14.58
N GLU A 612 -2.55 39.44 -15.75
CA GLU A 612 -2.18 40.48 -16.73
C GLU A 612 -2.95 40.42 -18.05
N ASP A 613 -3.33 39.23 -18.56
CA ASP A 613 -4.00 39.13 -19.87
C ASP A 613 -5.53 39.37 -19.87
N LEU A 614 -6.14 39.58 -18.69
CA LEU A 614 -7.57 39.95 -18.58
C LEU A 614 -7.81 41.48 -18.54
N ARG A 615 -6.77 42.30 -18.61
CA ARG A 615 -6.89 43.78 -18.62
C ARG A 615 -6.77 44.42 -20.00
N THR A 616 -6.53 43.65 -21.06
CA THR A 616 -6.31 44.17 -22.43
C THR A 616 -7.39 43.81 -23.44
N VAL A 617 -8.53 43.24 -23.01
CA VAL A 617 -9.70 42.98 -23.88
C VAL A 617 -10.90 43.89 -23.56
N HIS A 618 -10.74 44.86 -22.65
CA HIS A 618 -11.67 45.97 -22.50
C HIS A 618 -10.93 47.30 -22.51
N HIS A 619 -10.50 47.74 -23.70
CA HIS A 619 -10.52 49.14 -24.11
C HIS A 619 -10.48 49.28 -25.63
#